data_AF-A0A2G9SRD4-F1
#
_entry.id   AF-A0A2G9SRD4-F1
#
_cell.length_a   1.000
_cell.length_b   1.000
_cell.length_c   1.000
_cell.angle_alpha   90.00
_cell.angle_beta   90.00
_cell.angle_gamma   90.00
#
_symmetry.space_group_name_H-M   'P 1'
#
loop_
_entity.id
_entity.type
_entity.pdbx_description
1 polymer ?
#
loop_
_entity_poly.entity_id
_entity_poly.type
_entity_poly.pdbx_seq_one_letter_code
_entity_poly.pdbx_strand_id
1 'polypeptide(L)'
;MECKNKKVKTMQQYLHNLITLMLIWGLCIGLGFEVVYAQERESCTLGYLAMPKVHSAAAVVFLHDNYGLDSWTKSLCDLLACEGFNVLAVDLYRTRVPQDFMEAHELERALPESEAQQSMAAAVKFLKEDLKVQRVGMVGVAMGGTFALDFVANRAGRDIAALVVNYAALPTETEKIKTLSALLWRTLAKTM
;
A
#
# COMPACT_ATOMS: atom_id res chain seq x y z
N MET A 1 47.58 2.64 -45.86
CA MET A 1 47.05 3.38 -44.68
C MET A 1 45.72 2.76 -44.31
N GLU A 2 45.73 1.98 -43.24
CA GLU A 2 44.63 1.09 -42.84
C GLU A 2 43.72 1.82 -41.84
N CYS A 3 42.59 2.34 -42.33
CA CYS A 3 41.64 3.05 -41.48
C CYS A 3 40.75 2.02 -40.77
N LYS A 4 41.14 1.68 -39.55
CA LYS A 4 40.42 0.79 -38.62
C LYS A 4 38.93 1.13 -38.59
N ASN A 5 38.13 0.13 -38.97
CA ASN A 5 36.67 0.11 -38.95
C ASN A 5 36.17 0.12 -37.48
N LYS A 6 36.10 1.30 -36.85
CA LYS A 6 35.46 1.48 -35.54
C LYS A 6 33.95 1.32 -35.74
N LYS A 7 33.43 0.13 -35.41
CA LYS A 7 32.00 -0.20 -35.38
C LYS A 7 31.23 0.89 -34.64
N VAL A 8 30.53 1.75 -35.38
CA VAL A 8 29.50 2.65 -34.84
C VAL A 8 28.37 1.74 -34.37
N LYS A 9 28.27 1.51 -33.06
CA LYS A 9 27.15 0.75 -32.49
C LYS A 9 25.87 1.55 -32.74
N THR A 10 24.94 0.98 -33.49
CA THR A 10 23.65 1.57 -33.83
C THR A 10 22.85 1.84 -32.55
N MET A 11 22.06 2.92 -32.52
CA MET A 11 21.20 3.30 -31.39
C MET A 11 20.29 2.16 -30.92
N GLN A 12 19.86 1.30 -31.85
CA GLN A 12 19.12 0.06 -31.55
C GLN A 12 19.89 -0.93 -30.68
N GLN A 13 21.21 -1.05 -30.83
CA GLN A 13 22.06 -1.94 -30.03
C GLN A 13 22.16 -1.45 -28.58
N TYR A 14 22.21 -0.13 -28.38
CA TYR A 14 22.18 0.46 -27.04
C TYR A 14 20.82 0.27 -26.38
N LEU A 15 19.74 0.47 -27.13
CA LEU A 15 18.38 0.24 -26.63
C LEU A 15 18.17 -1.24 -26.24
N HIS A 16 18.64 -2.17 -27.08
CA HIS A 16 18.61 -3.60 -26.76
C HIS A 16 19.45 -3.92 -25.52
N ASN A 17 20.67 -3.39 -25.43
CA ASN A 17 21.52 -3.62 -24.25
C ASN A 17 20.91 -3.04 -22.96
N LEU A 18 20.21 -1.90 -23.05
CA LEU A 18 19.52 -1.28 -21.91
C LEU A 18 18.33 -2.13 -21.44
N ILE A 19 17.50 -2.60 -22.37
CA ILE A 19 16.37 -3.50 -22.08
C ILE A 19 16.88 -4.83 -21.50
N THR A 20 17.97 -5.36 -22.05
CA THR A 20 18.58 -6.61 -21.56
C THR A 20 19.17 -6.40 -20.16
N LEU A 21 19.78 -5.24 -19.87
CA LEU A 21 20.23 -4.89 -18.51
C LEU A 21 19.05 -4.80 -17.54
N MET A 22 17.94 -4.15 -17.93
CA MET A 22 16.74 -4.03 -17.09
C MET A 22 16.15 -5.41 -16.74
N LEU A 23 16.17 -6.34 -17.70
CA LEU A 23 15.71 -7.72 -17.50
C LEU A 23 16.69 -8.54 -16.63
N ILE A 24 18.00 -8.34 -16.79
CA ILE A 24 19.04 -9.04 -16.01
C ILE A 24 19.10 -8.54 -14.56
N TRP A 25 18.83 -7.26 -14.32
CA TRP A 25 18.85 -6.66 -12.97
C TRP A 25 17.52 -6.78 -12.23
N GLY A 26 16.55 -7.54 -12.77
CA GLY A 26 15.28 -7.79 -12.11
C GLY A 26 14.54 -6.51 -11.77
N LEU A 27 14.69 -5.44 -12.58
CA LEU A 27 14.01 -4.17 -12.34
C LEU A 27 12.50 -4.43 -12.51
N CYS A 28 11.86 -4.69 -11.39
CA CYS A 28 10.43 -4.81 -11.35
C CYS A 28 9.86 -3.40 -11.41
N ILE A 29 9.21 -3.10 -12.52
CA ILE A 29 8.39 -1.90 -12.66
C ILE A 29 7.01 -2.33 -12.18
N GLY A 30 6.70 -2.06 -10.91
CA GLY A 30 5.32 -2.07 -10.43
C GLY A 30 4.60 -0.92 -11.11
N LEU A 31 3.55 -1.20 -11.87
CA LEU A 31 2.67 -0.19 -12.44
C LEU A 31 1.30 -0.42 -11.83
N GLY A 32 1.04 0.22 -10.70
CA GLY A 32 -0.30 0.30 -10.16
C GLY A 32 -1.18 1.32 -10.90
N PHE A 33 -2.45 1.32 -10.57
CA PHE A 33 -3.45 2.20 -11.15
C PHE A 33 -4.51 2.59 -10.13
N GLU A 34 -5.17 3.72 -10.36
CA GLU A 34 -6.29 4.16 -9.53
C GLU A 34 -7.49 3.23 -9.75
N VAL A 35 -8.15 2.84 -8.66
CA VAL A 35 -9.28 1.92 -8.65
C VAL A 35 -10.39 2.44 -7.73
N VAL A 36 -11.64 2.24 -8.14
CA VAL A 36 -12.80 2.32 -7.24
C VAL A 36 -13.01 0.94 -6.65
N TYR A 37 -12.83 0.79 -5.34
CA TYR A 37 -12.97 -0.51 -4.68
C TYR A 37 -14.24 -0.63 -3.84
N ALA A 38 -14.96 0.47 -3.63
CA ALA A 38 -16.31 0.46 -3.08
C ALA A 38 -17.13 1.60 -3.67
N GLN A 39 -18.42 1.33 -3.85
CA GLN A 39 -19.38 2.30 -4.35
C GLN A 39 -20.67 2.17 -3.54
N GLU A 40 -21.10 3.28 -2.95
CA GLU A 40 -22.43 3.47 -2.41
C GLU A 40 -23.20 4.44 -3.32
N ARG A 41 -24.52 4.59 -3.10
CA ARG A 41 -25.42 5.28 -4.05
C ARG A 41 -24.94 6.67 -4.51
N GLU A 42 -24.22 7.40 -3.65
CA GLU A 42 -23.74 8.76 -3.93
C GLU A 42 -22.25 8.96 -3.64
N SER A 43 -21.51 7.91 -3.27
CA SER A 43 -20.08 8.02 -2.90
C SER A 43 -19.27 6.85 -3.46
N CYS A 44 -18.06 7.15 -3.93
CA CYS A 44 -17.07 6.18 -4.36
C CYS A 44 -15.86 6.23 -3.44
N THR A 45 -15.37 5.07 -3.03
CA THR A 45 -14.11 4.94 -2.31
C THR A 45 -13.01 4.56 -3.29
N LEU A 46 -11.98 5.40 -3.34
CA LEU A 46 -10.88 5.32 -4.28
C LEU A 46 -9.63 4.78 -3.60
N GLY A 47 -8.73 4.22 -4.40
CA GLY A 47 -7.42 3.81 -3.94
C GLY A 47 -6.48 3.54 -5.11
N TYR A 48 -5.22 3.29 -4.78
CA TYR A 48 -4.21 2.89 -5.76
C TYR A 48 -3.93 1.40 -5.61
N LEU A 49 -4.15 0.62 -6.68
CA LEU A 49 -3.92 -0.82 -6.70
C LEU A 49 -2.66 -1.14 -7.49
N ALA A 50 -1.64 -1.67 -6.82
CA ALA A 50 -0.46 -2.25 -7.43
C ALA A 50 -0.52 -3.78 -7.32
N MET A 51 -0.27 -4.49 -8.42
CA MET A 51 -0.35 -5.95 -8.46
C MET A 51 0.99 -6.57 -8.86
N PRO A 52 1.32 -7.74 -8.29
CA PRO A 52 2.51 -8.48 -8.67
C PRO A 52 2.36 -9.07 -10.07
N LYS A 53 3.48 -9.32 -10.75
CA LYS A 53 3.48 -9.96 -12.09
C LYS A 53 2.89 -11.37 -12.09
N VAL A 54 3.00 -12.07 -10.96
CA VAL A 54 2.47 -13.42 -10.76
C VAL A 54 1.33 -13.33 -9.75
N HIS A 55 0.25 -14.08 -10.00
CA HIS A 55 -0.90 -14.12 -9.09
C HIS A 55 -0.46 -14.41 -7.65
N SER A 56 -0.96 -13.61 -6.71
CA SER A 56 -0.66 -13.73 -5.29
C SER A 56 -1.95 -13.92 -4.49
N ALA A 57 -1.92 -14.89 -3.57
CA ALA A 57 -3.00 -15.10 -2.59
C ALA A 57 -2.84 -14.20 -1.35
N ALA A 58 -1.82 -13.34 -1.32
CA ALA A 58 -1.57 -12.38 -0.25
C ALA A 58 -1.81 -10.95 -0.74
N ALA A 59 -2.36 -10.12 0.13
CA ALA A 59 -2.51 -8.70 -0.11
C ALA A 59 -2.08 -7.85 1.09
N VAL A 60 -1.78 -6.59 0.80
CA VAL A 60 -1.48 -5.54 1.76
C VAL A 60 -2.47 -4.40 1.54
N VAL A 61 -3.18 -4.01 2.60
CA VAL A 61 -3.82 -2.70 2.67
C VAL A 61 -2.76 -1.70 3.10
N PHE A 62 -2.49 -0.69 2.29
CA PHE A 62 -1.51 0.35 2.57
C PHE A 62 -2.21 1.65 2.97
N LEU A 63 -1.81 2.24 4.10
CA LEU A 63 -2.35 3.50 4.60
C LEU A 63 -1.28 4.57 4.55
N HIS A 64 -1.57 5.62 3.77
CA HIS A 64 -0.67 6.73 3.52
C HIS A 64 -0.42 7.59 4.76
N ASP A 65 0.62 8.42 4.69
CA ASP A 65 0.90 9.43 5.71
C ASP A 65 0.01 10.68 5.52
N ASN A 66 0.33 11.76 6.21
CA ASN A 66 -0.45 13.01 6.12
C ASN A 66 -0.32 13.74 4.77
N TYR A 67 0.43 13.22 3.79
CA TYR A 67 0.52 13.77 2.43
C TYR A 67 -0.35 13.02 1.41
N GLY A 68 -1.21 12.11 1.84
CA GLY A 68 -2.15 11.44 0.93
C GLY A 68 -1.49 10.42 -0.01
N LEU A 69 -2.18 10.05 -1.09
CA LEU A 69 -1.63 9.18 -2.13
C LEU A 69 -0.73 9.93 -3.12
N ASP A 70 0.36 10.47 -2.60
CA ASP A 70 1.40 11.13 -3.37
C ASP A 70 2.27 10.14 -4.18
N SER A 71 3.21 10.65 -4.97
CA SER A 71 4.10 9.81 -5.78
C SER A 71 5.00 8.91 -4.93
N TRP A 72 5.43 9.37 -3.76
CA TRP A 72 6.28 8.60 -2.87
C TRP A 72 5.51 7.38 -2.34
N THR A 73 4.30 7.59 -1.82
CA THR A 73 3.42 6.53 -1.33
C THR A 73 3.11 5.49 -2.40
N LYS A 74 2.79 5.93 -3.62
CA LYS A 74 2.54 5.03 -4.76
C LYS A 74 3.77 4.18 -5.08
N SER A 75 4.97 4.78 -5.04
CA SER A 75 6.21 4.05 -5.27
C SER A 75 6.47 2.96 -4.20
N LEU A 76 6.11 3.20 -2.94
CA LEU A 76 6.20 2.17 -1.89
C LEU A 76 5.23 1.01 -2.17
N CYS A 77 4.03 1.31 -2.68
CA CYS A 77 3.06 0.29 -3.06
C CYS A 77 3.56 -0.55 -4.23
N ASP A 78 4.17 0.09 -5.24
CA ASP A 78 4.77 -0.59 -6.38
C ASP A 78 5.93 -1.50 -5.96
N LEU A 79 6.78 -1.06 -5.02
CA LEU A 79 7.85 -1.87 -4.45
C LEU A 79 7.32 -3.11 -3.73
N LEU A 80 6.28 -2.96 -2.89
CA LEU A 80 5.63 -4.10 -2.24
C LEU A 80 4.98 -5.05 -3.25
N ALA A 81 4.43 -4.54 -4.35
CA ALA A 81 3.91 -5.38 -5.43
C ALA A 81 5.02 -6.16 -6.13
N CYS A 82 6.21 -5.56 -6.26
CA CYS A 82 7.38 -6.25 -6.77
C CYS A 82 7.89 -7.38 -5.88
N GLU A 83 7.65 -7.29 -4.57
CA GLU A 83 7.90 -8.38 -3.60
C GLU A 83 6.81 -9.47 -3.61
N GLY A 84 5.79 -9.37 -4.47
CA GLY A 84 4.80 -10.43 -4.68
C GLY A 84 3.47 -10.24 -3.96
N PHE A 85 3.15 -9.05 -3.47
CA PHE A 85 1.87 -8.75 -2.80
C PHE A 85 0.90 -7.99 -3.71
N ASN A 86 -0.40 -8.28 -3.63
CA ASN A 86 -1.38 -7.31 -4.13
C ASN A 86 -1.44 -6.15 -3.12
N VAL A 87 -1.25 -4.90 -3.55
CA VAL A 87 -1.19 -3.75 -2.65
C VAL A 87 -2.29 -2.78 -3.01
N LEU A 88 -3.24 -2.59 -2.09
CA LEU A 88 -4.28 -1.57 -2.22
C LEU A 88 -3.99 -0.45 -1.24
N ALA A 89 -3.56 0.69 -1.75
CA ALA A 89 -3.45 1.92 -0.97
C ALA A 89 -4.81 2.60 -0.88
N VAL A 90 -5.28 2.86 0.34
CA VAL A 90 -6.58 3.51 0.58
C VAL A 90 -6.42 5.02 0.45
N ASP A 91 -7.26 5.67 -0.36
CA ASP A 91 -7.28 7.13 -0.49
C ASP A 91 -8.18 7.76 0.58
N LEU A 92 -7.59 8.15 1.71
CA LEU A 92 -8.35 8.79 2.79
C LEU A 92 -8.67 10.26 2.48
N TYR A 93 -7.96 10.88 1.54
CA TYR A 93 -8.11 12.30 1.20
C TYR A 93 -8.87 12.57 -0.09
N ARG A 94 -9.49 11.53 -0.68
CA ARG A 94 -10.39 11.66 -1.84
C ARG A 94 -9.69 12.40 -2.99
N THR A 95 -8.51 11.93 -3.36
CA THR A 95 -7.61 12.41 -4.42
C THR A 95 -6.85 13.69 -4.11
N ARG A 96 -7.02 14.27 -2.92
CA ARG A 96 -6.24 15.43 -2.50
C ARG A 96 -4.86 15.02 -2.02
N VAL A 97 -3.85 15.73 -2.51
CA VAL A 97 -2.46 15.66 -2.06
C VAL A 97 -2.10 17.07 -1.57
N PRO A 98 -1.87 17.27 -0.26
CA PRO A 98 -1.54 18.57 0.28
C PRO A 98 -0.18 19.06 -0.21
N GLN A 99 -0.04 20.38 -0.36
CA GLN A 99 1.21 21.00 -0.83
C GLN A 99 2.17 21.37 0.29
N ASP A 100 1.66 21.51 1.52
CA ASP A 100 2.43 21.86 2.69
C ASP A 100 1.88 21.20 3.96
N PHE A 101 2.62 21.38 5.05
CA PHE A 101 2.28 20.81 6.34
C PHE A 101 0.95 21.33 6.92
N MET A 102 0.58 22.60 6.64
CA MET A 102 -0.64 23.18 7.16
C MET A 102 -1.86 22.55 6.48
N GLU A 103 -1.82 22.42 5.15
CA GLU A 103 -2.88 21.76 4.40
C GLU A 103 -2.99 20.27 4.79
N ALA A 104 -1.85 19.59 4.98
CA ALA A 104 -1.81 18.21 5.46
C ALA A 104 -2.52 18.07 6.82
N HIS A 105 -2.23 18.98 7.75
CA HIS A 105 -2.85 18.99 9.08
C HIS A 105 -4.35 19.30 9.02
N GLU A 106 -4.79 20.20 8.14
CA GLU A 106 -6.20 20.49 7.92
C GLU A 106 -6.96 19.27 7.38
N LEU A 107 -6.37 18.56 6.40
CA LEU A 107 -6.93 17.34 5.83
C LEU A 107 -7.05 16.23 6.87
N GLU A 108 -5.99 15.98 7.65
CA GLU A 108 -6.01 15.01 8.75
C GLU A 108 -7.11 15.31 9.76
N ARG A 109 -7.26 16.57 10.18
CA ARG A 109 -8.30 16.97 11.14
C ARG A 109 -9.71 16.90 10.57
N ALA A 110 -9.87 17.08 9.27
CA ALA A 110 -11.15 17.02 8.59
C ALA A 110 -11.61 15.57 8.33
N LEU A 111 -10.71 14.59 8.42
CA LEU A 111 -10.99 13.18 8.16
C LEU A 111 -11.80 12.55 9.30
N PRO A 112 -13.06 12.13 9.08
CA PRO A 112 -13.83 11.46 10.11
C PRO A 112 -13.30 10.04 10.34
N GLU A 113 -13.07 9.67 11.60
CA GLU A 113 -12.55 8.34 11.96
C GLU A 113 -13.46 7.22 11.42
N SER A 114 -14.78 7.39 11.49
CA SER A 114 -15.75 6.42 10.97
C SER A 114 -15.61 6.20 9.46
N GLU A 115 -15.34 7.25 8.68
CA GLU A 115 -15.13 7.13 7.24
C GLU A 115 -13.82 6.41 6.92
N ALA A 116 -12.75 6.69 7.67
CA ALA A 116 -11.49 5.97 7.52
C ALA A 116 -11.66 4.47 7.83
N GLN A 117 -12.35 4.14 8.92
CA GLN A 117 -12.64 2.75 9.32
C GLN A 117 -13.48 2.01 8.27
N GLN A 118 -14.50 2.66 7.71
CA GLN A 118 -15.32 2.10 6.63
C GLN A 118 -14.51 1.88 5.35
N SER A 119 -13.67 2.85 4.98
CA SER A 119 -12.80 2.76 3.79
C SER A 119 -11.81 1.60 3.91
N MET A 120 -11.23 1.38 5.09
CA MET A 120 -10.35 0.25 5.36
C MET A 120 -11.10 -1.10 5.35
N ALA A 121 -12.28 -1.17 5.93
CA ALA A 121 -13.10 -2.39 5.91
C ALA A 121 -13.50 -2.76 4.47
N ALA A 122 -13.89 -1.76 3.67
CA ALA A 122 -14.21 -1.92 2.27
C ALA A 122 -12.98 -2.38 1.45
N ALA A 123 -11.78 -1.89 1.76
CA ALA A 123 -10.55 -2.33 1.12
C ALA A 123 -10.25 -3.81 1.39
N VAL A 124 -10.38 -4.25 2.66
CA VAL A 124 -10.22 -5.67 3.03
C VAL A 124 -11.26 -6.53 2.31
N LYS A 125 -12.50 -6.07 2.23
CA LYS A 125 -13.58 -6.77 1.52
C LYS A 125 -13.27 -6.91 0.04
N PHE A 126 -12.92 -5.82 -0.66
CA PHE A 126 -12.56 -5.83 -2.07
C PHE A 126 -11.42 -6.82 -2.36
N LEU A 127 -10.35 -6.78 -1.56
CA LEU A 127 -9.23 -7.70 -1.73
C LEU A 127 -9.66 -9.17 -1.61
N LYS A 128 -10.48 -9.51 -0.61
CA LYS A 128 -10.93 -10.89 -0.38
C LYS A 128 -11.99 -11.35 -1.38
N GLU A 129 -12.96 -10.50 -1.69
CA GLU A 129 -14.12 -10.86 -2.49
C GLU A 129 -13.87 -10.70 -3.98
N ASP A 130 -13.22 -9.62 -4.41
CA ASP A 130 -13.02 -9.33 -5.83
C ASP A 130 -11.70 -9.89 -6.33
N LEU A 131 -10.60 -9.69 -5.58
CA LEU A 131 -9.28 -10.24 -5.94
C LEU A 131 -9.03 -11.66 -5.43
N LYS A 132 -9.98 -12.23 -4.66
CA LYS A 132 -9.92 -13.61 -4.14
C LYS A 132 -8.66 -13.91 -3.33
N VAL A 133 -8.09 -12.92 -2.65
CA VAL A 133 -6.90 -13.14 -1.81
C VAL A 133 -7.29 -13.88 -0.52
N GLN A 134 -6.38 -14.70 -0.02
CA GLN A 134 -6.61 -15.53 1.16
C GLN A 134 -6.12 -14.87 2.46
N ARG A 135 -5.06 -14.07 2.38
CA ARG A 135 -4.47 -13.40 3.55
C ARG A 135 -4.26 -11.92 3.26
N VAL A 136 -4.67 -11.08 4.20
CA VAL A 136 -4.53 -9.63 4.12
C VAL A 136 -3.66 -9.14 5.28
N GLY A 137 -2.56 -8.46 4.99
CA GLY A 137 -1.80 -7.67 5.93
C GLY A 137 -2.15 -6.19 5.82
N MET A 138 -1.70 -5.39 6.78
CA MET A 138 -1.88 -3.94 6.76
C MET A 138 -0.55 -3.25 7.06
N VAL A 139 -0.24 -2.23 6.28
CA VAL A 139 0.93 -1.35 6.47
C VAL A 139 0.41 0.08 6.62
N GLY A 140 0.86 0.79 7.64
CA GLY A 140 0.51 2.21 7.82
C GLY A 140 1.71 3.06 8.19
N VAL A 141 1.75 4.28 7.64
CA VAL A 141 2.83 5.26 7.86
C VAL A 141 2.29 6.50 8.57
N ALA A 142 2.96 6.96 9.61
CA ALA A 142 2.60 8.13 10.42
C ALA A 142 1.11 8.09 10.85
N MET A 143 0.31 9.04 10.38
CA MET A 143 -1.14 9.09 10.55
C MET A 143 -1.81 7.76 10.14
N GLY A 144 -1.50 7.23 8.96
CA GLY A 144 -2.04 5.95 8.49
C GLY A 144 -1.69 4.77 9.41
N GLY A 145 -0.54 4.82 10.08
CA GLY A 145 -0.18 3.83 11.09
C GLY A 145 -1.06 3.87 12.34
N THR A 146 -1.46 5.06 12.78
CA THR A 146 -2.41 5.24 13.87
C THR A 146 -3.78 4.69 13.49
N PHE A 147 -4.29 5.02 12.30
CA PHE A 147 -5.53 4.44 11.79
C PHE A 147 -5.48 2.92 11.66
N ALA A 148 -4.33 2.36 11.25
CA ALA A 148 -4.12 0.91 11.19
C ALA A 148 -4.25 0.26 12.57
N LEU A 149 -3.62 0.86 13.59
CA LEU A 149 -3.69 0.37 14.97
C LEU A 149 -5.11 0.39 15.49
N ASP A 150 -5.83 1.49 15.30
CA ASP A 150 -7.22 1.62 15.73
C ASP A 150 -8.12 0.63 14.98
N PHE A 151 -7.94 0.46 13.67
CA PHE A 151 -8.69 -0.52 12.88
C PHE A 151 -8.49 -1.96 13.37
N VAL A 152 -7.24 -2.33 13.67
CA VAL A 152 -6.89 -3.67 14.16
C VAL A 152 -7.32 -3.90 15.62
N ALA A 153 -7.28 -2.85 16.45
CA ALA A 153 -7.80 -2.91 17.82
C ALA A 153 -9.34 -3.05 17.86
N ASN A 154 -10.03 -2.63 16.79
CA ASN A 154 -11.47 -2.77 16.65
C ASN A 154 -11.87 -4.14 16.09
N ARG A 155 -13.16 -4.53 16.28
CA ARG A 155 -13.68 -5.84 15.82
C ARG A 155 -13.52 -6.09 14.31
N ALA A 156 -13.44 -5.02 13.51
CA ALA A 156 -13.29 -5.05 12.06
C ALA A 156 -11.92 -5.57 11.59
N GLY A 157 -10.86 -5.40 12.39
CA GLY A 157 -9.51 -5.82 12.01
C GLY A 157 -9.15 -7.28 12.29
N ARG A 158 -10.10 -8.12 12.73
CA ARG A 158 -9.83 -9.55 13.04
C ARG A 158 -9.27 -10.36 11.87
N ASP A 159 -9.59 -9.92 10.67
CA ASP A 159 -9.19 -10.52 9.39
C ASP A 159 -7.79 -10.13 8.92
N ILE A 160 -7.12 -9.23 9.65
CA ILE A 160 -5.74 -8.83 9.38
C ILE A 160 -4.78 -9.87 9.94
N ALA A 161 -3.94 -10.43 9.06
CA ALA A 161 -2.99 -11.47 9.36
C ALA A 161 -1.67 -10.93 9.94
N ALA A 162 -1.28 -9.71 9.55
CA ALA A 162 -0.09 -9.02 10.02
C ALA A 162 -0.30 -7.51 9.96
N LEU A 163 0.27 -6.79 10.92
CA LEU A 163 0.24 -5.33 10.99
C LEU A 163 1.67 -4.80 11.07
N VAL A 164 2.01 -3.85 10.20
CA VAL A 164 3.28 -3.12 10.23
C VAL A 164 2.95 -1.63 10.33
N VAL A 165 3.53 -0.94 11.30
CA VAL A 165 3.33 0.50 11.49
C VAL A 165 4.67 1.21 11.55
N ASN A 166 4.77 2.34 10.86
CA ASN A 166 5.97 3.16 10.82
C ASN A 166 5.69 4.56 11.35
N TYR A 167 6.39 4.96 12.41
CA TYR A 167 6.24 6.28 13.07
C TYR A 167 4.80 6.66 13.48
N ALA A 168 3.99 5.67 13.86
CA ALA A 168 2.60 5.88 14.30
C ALA A 168 2.50 6.41 15.73
N ALA A 169 1.48 7.21 16.02
CA ALA A 169 1.08 7.47 17.40
C ALA A 169 0.46 6.20 18.00
N LEU A 170 1.01 5.74 19.12
CA LEU A 170 0.59 4.51 19.77
C LEU A 170 -0.64 4.74 20.66
N PRO A 171 -1.59 3.79 20.72
CA PRO A 171 -2.72 3.90 21.63
C PRO A 171 -2.24 3.86 23.08
N THR A 172 -2.84 4.71 23.91
CA THR A 172 -2.59 4.74 25.36
C THR A 172 -3.67 4.00 26.15
N GLU A 173 -4.77 3.65 25.50
CA GLU A 173 -5.90 2.94 26.09
C GLU A 173 -5.56 1.46 26.34
N THR A 174 -5.64 1.03 27.60
CA THR A 174 -5.30 -0.33 28.03
C THR A 174 -6.04 -1.43 27.25
N GLU A 175 -7.32 -1.21 26.92
CA GLU A 175 -8.12 -2.21 26.20
C GLU A 175 -7.68 -2.38 24.73
N LYS A 176 -7.31 -1.30 24.05
CA LYS A 176 -6.71 -1.35 22.72
C LYS A 176 -5.36 -2.08 22.77
N ILE A 177 -4.53 -1.76 23.76
CA ILE A 177 -3.21 -2.40 23.95
C ILE A 177 -3.36 -3.91 24.17
N LYS A 178 -4.31 -4.35 25.01
CA LYS A 178 -4.58 -5.78 25.24
C LYS A 178 -4.98 -6.49 23.95
N THR A 179 -5.84 -5.87 23.16
CA THR A 179 -6.30 -6.43 21.88
C THR A 179 -5.15 -6.59 20.88
N LEU A 180 -4.32 -5.56 20.73
CA LEU A 180 -3.15 -5.58 19.86
C LEU A 180 -2.10 -6.60 20.34
N SER A 181 -1.92 -6.72 21.66
CA SER A 181 -1.04 -7.72 22.25
C SER A 181 -1.53 -9.14 21.92
N ALA A 182 -2.82 -9.44 22.07
CA ALA A 182 -3.35 -10.75 21.72
C ALA A 182 -3.11 -11.11 20.23
N LEU A 183 -3.16 -10.13 19.32
CA LEU A 183 -2.89 -10.33 17.89
C LEU A 183 -1.41 -10.63 17.60
N LEU A 184 -0.49 -9.91 18.24
CA LEU A 184 0.95 -10.17 18.14
C LEU A 184 1.27 -11.61 18.60
N TRP A 185 0.66 -12.06 19.70
CA TRP A 185 0.97 -13.38 20.28
C TRP A 185 0.40 -14.49 19.41
N ARG A 186 -0.79 -14.28 18.81
CA ARG A 186 -1.38 -15.18 17.81
C ARG A 186 -0.48 -15.39 16.60
N THR A 187 0.25 -14.35 16.20
CA THR A 187 1.13 -14.39 15.02
C THR A 187 2.44 -15.12 15.34
N LEU A 188 3.03 -14.83 16.51
CA LEU A 188 4.23 -15.53 17.01
C LEU A 188 3.97 -17.03 17.26
N ALA A 189 2.83 -17.39 17.86
CA ALA A 189 2.50 -18.78 18.13
C ALA A 189 2.21 -19.63 16.87
N LYS A 190 1.97 -19.00 15.71
CA LYS A 190 1.78 -19.70 14.42
C LYS A 190 3.07 -19.82 13.61
N THR A 191 4.13 -19.11 14.01
CA THR A 191 5.41 -19.07 13.30
C THR A 191 6.51 -19.87 14.03
N MET A 192 6.26 -20.28 15.27
CA MET A 192 7.03 -21.32 16.00
C MET A 192 6.38 -22.68 15.80
#